data_AF-A0A524F186-F1
#
_entry.id   AF-A0A524F186-F1
#
_cell.length_a   1.000
_cell.length_b   1.000
_cell.length_c   1.000
_cell.angle_alpha   90.00
_cell.angle_beta   90.00
_cell.angle_gamma   90.00
#
_symmetry.space_group_name_H-M   'P 1'
#
loop_
_entity.id
_entity.type
_entity.pdbx_description
1 polymer ?
#
loop_
_entity_poly.entity_id
_entity_poly.type
_entity_poly.pdbx_seq_one_letter_code
_entity_poly.pdbx_strand_id
1 'polypeptide(L)'
;MVLGPLEYTALVLWIISIIFLAIAGTLFMRDYKKSENIFFFWISLFFFLFILSRILRITVKFYIGEPPAGEPLTGDAFILESIYTIVSYIGLFCVYFALEKTLVKKSHFFFSIVVWVTCILSIIDFITRTLLWLTLPFFILTVLGLPVIFLYLAAKSSGEVRRNSLLVAIGVIMFIFGIAFDIPDGKPIFIVLGDVFLAIVPPILQILAVIILRKGFQTKM
;
A
#
# COMPACT_ATOMS: atom_id res chain seq x y z
N MET A 1 -2.42 -20.45 19.88
CA MET A 1 -2.22 -19.15 20.57
C MET A 1 -3.60 -18.56 20.86
N VAL A 2 -3.88 -18.17 22.10
CA VAL A 2 -5.15 -17.51 22.45
C VAL A 2 -4.96 -16.02 22.22
N LEU A 3 -5.72 -15.42 21.31
CA LEU A 3 -5.65 -13.98 21.04
C LEU A 3 -6.30 -13.21 22.20
N GLY A 4 -5.62 -12.20 22.70
CA GLY A 4 -6.17 -11.22 23.62
C GLY A 4 -7.24 -10.35 22.94
N PRO A 5 -8.05 -9.61 23.72
CA PRO A 5 -9.15 -8.80 23.19
C PRO A 5 -8.71 -7.78 22.14
N LEU A 6 -7.53 -7.18 22.32
CA LEU A 6 -6.99 -6.18 21.39
C LEU A 6 -6.57 -6.81 20.06
N GLU A 7 -5.89 -7.95 20.10
CA GLU A 7 -5.43 -8.68 18.91
C GLU A 7 -6.62 -9.24 18.12
N TYR A 8 -7.64 -9.75 18.81
CA TYR A 8 -8.88 -10.19 18.18
C TYR A 8 -9.59 -9.02 17.48
N THR A 9 -9.68 -7.87 18.14
CA THR A 9 -10.26 -6.64 17.55
C THR A 9 -9.49 -6.21 16.31
N ALA A 10 -8.16 -6.19 16.38
CA ALA A 10 -7.30 -5.85 15.26
C ALA A 10 -7.53 -6.81 14.08
N LEU A 11 -7.57 -8.12 14.32
CA LEU A 11 -7.82 -9.14 13.31
C LEU A 11 -9.16 -8.91 12.60
N VAL A 12 -10.24 -8.64 13.36
CA VAL A 12 -11.57 -8.34 12.79
C VAL A 12 -11.52 -7.10 11.90
N LEU A 13 -10.86 -6.02 12.35
CA LEU A 13 -10.73 -4.79 11.55
C LEU A 13 -9.93 -5.02 10.25
N TRP A 14 -8.88 -5.85 10.29
CA TRP A 14 -8.13 -6.23 9.10
C TRP A 14 -8.96 -7.06 8.12
N ILE A 15 -9.78 -7.99 8.61
CA ILE A 15 -10.73 -8.74 7.77
C ILE A 15 -11.71 -7.78 7.10
N ILE A 16 -12.25 -6.81 7.85
CA ILE A 16 -13.13 -5.77 7.27
C ILE A 16 -12.37 -4.97 6.21
N SER A 17 -11.13 -4.55 6.46
CA SER A 17 -10.30 -3.85 5.46
C SER A 17 -10.13 -4.67 4.18
N ILE A 18 -9.87 -5.97 4.29
CA ILE A 18 -9.77 -6.89 3.14
C ILE A 18 -11.07 -6.93 2.34
N ILE A 19 -12.23 -6.96 3.01
CA ILE A 19 -13.54 -6.92 2.32
C ILE A 19 -13.69 -5.60 1.54
N PHE A 20 -13.31 -4.46 2.13
CA PHE A 20 -13.36 -3.17 1.43
C PHE A 20 -12.40 -3.12 0.22
N LEU A 21 -11.20 -3.66 0.34
CA LEU A 21 -10.27 -3.80 -0.79
C LEU A 21 -10.89 -4.66 -1.91
N ALA A 22 -11.54 -5.78 -1.57
CA ALA A 22 -12.18 -6.67 -2.54
C ALA A 22 -13.35 -5.98 -3.27
N ILE A 23 -14.17 -5.25 -2.52
CA ILE A 23 -15.26 -4.44 -3.09
C ILE A 23 -14.68 -3.39 -4.05
N ALA A 24 -13.65 -2.65 -3.65
CA ALA A 24 -13.03 -1.65 -4.50
C ALA A 24 -12.42 -2.25 -5.77
N GLY A 25 -11.65 -3.34 -5.64
CA GLY A 25 -11.08 -4.07 -6.77
C GLY A 25 -12.15 -4.52 -7.77
N THR A 26 -13.27 -5.06 -7.26
CA THR A 26 -14.42 -5.48 -8.09
C THR A 26 -15.12 -4.30 -8.77
N LEU A 27 -15.28 -3.17 -8.07
CA LEU A 27 -15.88 -1.96 -8.63
C LEU A 27 -15.01 -1.37 -9.75
N PHE A 28 -13.68 -1.33 -9.57
CA PHE A 28 -12.76 -0.90 -10.63
C PHE A 28 -12.76 -1.86 -11.83
N MET A 29 -12.84 -3.17 -11.59
CA MET A 29 -12.98 -4.16 -12.68
C MET A 29 -14.29 -3.93 -13.47
N ARG A 30 -15.38 -3.60 -12.77
CA ARG A 30 -16.65 -3.25 -13.42
C ARG A 30 -16.53 -1.98 -14.26
N ASP A 31 -15.84 -0.96 -13.76
CA ASP A 31 -15.63 0.29 -14.48
C ASP A 31 -14.72 0.10 -15.71
N TYR A 32 -13.71 -0.78 -15.62
CA TYR A 32 -12.93 -1.24 -16.76
C TYR A 32 -13.82 -1.87 -17.82
N LYS A 33 -14.67 -2.85 -17.44
CA LYS A 33 -15.58 -3.51 -18.39
C LYS A 33 -16.58 -2.56 -19.06
N LYS A 34 -16.94 -1.44 -18.41
CA LYS A 34 -17.87 -0.45 -18.95
C LYS A 34 -17.22 0.60 -19.85
N SER A 35 -15.99 0.99 -19.55
CA SER A 35 -15.30 2.10 -20.22
C SER A 35 -14.19 1.64 -21.17
N GLU A 36 -13.79 0.37 -21.09
CA GLU A 36 -12.61 -0.21 -21.74
C GLU A 36 -11.30 0.52 -21.40
N ASN A 37 -11.29 1.35 -20.36
CA ASN A 37 -10.11 2.09 -19.94
C ASN A 37 -9.20 1.19 -19.12
N ILE A 38 -8.10 0.75 -19.74
CA ILE A 38 -7.09 -0.14 -19.14
C ILE A 38 -6.49 0.41 -17.82
N PHE A 39 -6.57 1.72 -17.57
CA PHE A 39 -6.20 2.30 -16.29
C PHE A 39 -6.93 1.62 -15.11
N PHE A 40 -8.24 1.43 -15.23
CA PHE A 40 -9.04 0.81 -14.17
C PHE A 40 -8.71 -0.67 -13.96
N PHE A 41 -8.26 -1.37 -15.01
CA PHE A 41 -7.77 -2.74 -14.88
C PHE A 41 -6.53 -2.80 -13.98
N TRP A 42 -5.54 -1.93 -14.19
CA TRP A 42 -4.34 -1.89 -13.36
C TRP A 42 -4.61 -1.50 -11.92
N ILE A 43 -5.50 -0.53 -11.68
CA ILE A 43 -5.93 -0.16 -10.32
C ILE A 43 -6.68 -1.32 -9.65
N SER A 44 -7.52 -2.05 -10.38
CA SER A 44 -8.19 -3.25 -9.86
C SER A 44 -7.18 -4.34 -9.48
N LEU A 45 -6.18 -4.59 -10.33
CA LEU A 45 -5.12 -5.56 -10.07
C LEU A 45 -4.31 -5.19 -8.82
N PHE A 46 -4.01 -3.91 -8.61
CA PHE A 46 -3.41 -3.42 -7.37
C PHE A 46 -4.22 -3.83 -6.14
N PHE A 47 -5.53 -3.59 -6.12
CA PHE A 47 -6.37 -3.96 -4.96
C PHE A 47 -6.36 -5.46 -4.69
N PHE A 48 -6.44 -6.30 -5.72
CA PHE A 48 -6.40 -7.76 -5.54
C PHE A 48 -5.03 -8.28 -5.06
N LEU A 49 -3.94 -7.74 -5.61
CA LEU A 49 -2.59 -8.05 -5.12
C LEU A 49 -2.41 -7.57 -3.67
N PHE A 50 -2.96 -6.41 -3.33
CA PHE A 50 -2.89 -5.90 -1.96
C PHE A 50 -3.69 -6.75 -0.97
N ILE A 51 -4.81 -7.35 -1.38
CA ILE A 51 -5.52 -8.35 -0.55
C ILE A 51 -4.61 -9.53 -0.24
N LEU A 52 -3.96 -10.10 -1.26
CA LEU A 52 -3.04 -11.21 -1.06
C LEU A 52 -1.90 -10.82 -0.11
N SER A 53 -1.33 -9.62 -0.28
CA SER A 53 -0.29 -9.12 0.62
C SER A 53 -0.79 -8.97 2.06
N ARG A 54 -2.02 -8.46 2.26
CA ARG A 54 -2.61 -8.36 3.60
C ARG A 54 -2.88 -9.72 4.24
N ILE A 55 -3.35 -10.70 3.48
CA ILE A 55 -3.52 -12.06 3.98
C ILE A 55 -2.19 -12.62 4.47
N LEU A 56 -1.12 -12.49 3.67
CA LEU A 56 0.23 -12.93 4.07
C LEU A 56 0.71 -12.23 5.34
N ARG A 57 0.52 -10.90 5.44
CA ARG A 57 0.94 -10.12 6.61
C ARG A 57 0.16 -10.51 7.88
N ILE A 58 -1.14 -10.73 7.77
CA ILE A 58 -1.98 -11.23 8.88
C ILE A 58 -1.51 -12.62 9.31
N THR A 59 -1.19 -13.51 8.36
CA THR A 59 -0.65 -14.84 8.67
C THR A 59 0.64 -14.74 9.47
N VAL A 60 1.60 -13.91 9.03
CA VAL A 60 2.86 -13.70 9.77
C VAL A 60 2.56 -13.16 11.17
N LYS A 61 1.75 -12.10 11.27
CA LYS A 61 1.48 -11.39 12.53
C LYS A 61 0.78 -12.25 13.58
N PHE A 62 -0.25 -13.00 13.21
CA PHE A 62 -1.13 -13.69 14.17
C PHE A 62 -0.87 -15.19 14.30
N TYR A 63 -0.18 -15.82 13.35
CA TYR A 63 0.00 -17.28 13.34
C TYR A 63 1.47 -17.72 13.46
N ILE A 64 2.42 -16.94 12.96
CA ILE A 64 3.85 -17.26 13.02
C ILE A 64 4.55 -16.49 14.14
N GLY A 65 4.09 -15.27 14.39
CA GLY A 65 4.73 -14.32 15.29
C GLY A 65 5.52 -13.29 14.49
N GLU A 66 5.44 -12.04 14.93
CA GLU A 66 6.18 -10.96 14.27
C GLU A 66 7.68 -11.09 14.56
N PRO A 67 8.54 -11.02 13.54
CA PRO A 67 9.97 -10.96 13.76
C PRO A 67 10.35 -9.64 14.47
N PRO A 68 11.32 -9.68 15.40
CA PRO A 68 11.81 -8.47 16.04
C PRO A 68 12.39 -7.49 15.01
N ALA A 69 12.14 -6.19 15.22
CA ALA A 69 12.63 -5.15 14.34
C ALA A 69 14.16 -5.10 14.34
N GLY A 70 14.76 -4.99 13.16
CA GLY A 70 16.21 -4.88 13.01
C GLY A 70 16.98 -6.20 12.99
N GLU A 71 16.33 -7.35 13.22
CA GLU A 71 16.98 -8.66 13.12
C GLU A 71 16.80 -9.30 11.73
N PRO A 72 17.82 -10.02 11.21
CA PRO A 72 17.69 -10.77 9.97
C PRO A 72 16.51 -11.74 10.00
N LEU A 73 15.74 -11.79 8.92
CA LEU A 73 14.64 -12.74 8.80
C LEU A 73 15.18 -14.12 8.43
N THR A 74 14.60 -15.17 9.02
CA THR A 74 14.96 -16.56 8.75
C THR A 74 13.71 -17.44 8.63
N GLY A 75 13.87 -18.65 8.05
CA GLY A 75 12.81 -19.66 7.97
C GLY A 75 11.53 -19.17 7.28
N ASP A 76 10.37 -19.56 7.83
CA ASP A 76 9.05 -19.26 7.26
C ASP A 76 8.74 -17.76 7.25
N ALA A 77 9.20 -17.01 8.26
CA ALA A 77 9.01 -15.57 8.33
C ALA A 77 9.72 -14.87 7.16
N PHE A 78 10.93 -15.29 6.80
CA PHE A 78 11.65 -14.76 5.64
C PHE A 78 10.89 -15.03 4.33
N ILE A 79 10.41 -16.26 4.12
CA ILE A 79 9.71 -16.65 2.90
C ILE A 79 8.43 -15.83 2.74
N LEU A 80 7.61 -15.76 3.80
CA LEU A 80 6.32 -15.08 3.74
C LEU A 80 6.46 -13.55 3.64
N GLU A 81 7.39 -12.94 4.37
CA GLU A 81 7.67 -11.50 4.24
C GLU A 81 8.24 -11.15 2.85
N SER A 82 9.04 -12.04 2.25
CA SER A 82 9.53 -11.87 0.87
C SER A 82 8.40 -11.93 -0.14
N ILE A 83 7.50 -12.94 -0.04
CA ILE A 83 6.34 -13.04 -0.93
C ILE A 83 5.41 -11.84 -0.73
N TYR A 84 5.13 -11.47 0.52
CA TYR A 84 4.36 -10.27 0.88
C TYR A 84 4.93 -9.02 0.22
N THR A 85 6.25 -8.83 0.31
CA THR A 85 6.97 -7.71 -0.28
C THR A 85 6.83 -7.72 -1.79
N ILE A 86 7.18 -8.82 -2.45
CA ILE A 86 7.09 -8.97 -3.91
C ILE A 86 5.67 -8.65 -4.40
N VAL A 87 4.65 -9.24 -3.79
CA VAL A 87 3.25 -9.04 -4.19
C VAL A 87 2.82 -7.57 -3.99
N SER A 88 3.22 -6.95 -2.88
CA SER A 88 2.92 -5.53 -2.61
C SER A 88 3.57 -4.61 -3.65
N TYR A 89 4.84 -4.84 -3.98
CA TYR A 89 5.58 -4.05 -4.96
C TYR A 89 5.10 -4.30 -6.40
N ILE A 90 4.66 -5.51 -6.77
CA ILE A 90 3.98 -5.76 -8.05
C ILE A 90 2.69 -4.94 -8.14
N GLY A 91 1.89 -4.93 -7.07
CA GLY A 91 0.68 -4.12 -7.02
C GLY A 91 1.01 -2.63 -7.21
N LEU A 92 2.01 -2.12 -6.50
CA LEU A 92 2.42 -0.73 -6.60
C LEU A 92 2.98 -0.39 -7.99
N PHE A 93 3.72 -1.30 -8.61
CA PHE A 93 4.16 -1.21 -9.99
C PHE A 93 2.97 -1.07 -10.94
N CYS A 94 1.90 -1.84 -10.77
CA CYS A 94 0.70 -1.71 -11.61
C CYS A 94 0.12 -0.28 -11.55
N VAL A 95 0.07 0.33 -10.37
CA VAL A 95 -0.43 1.71 -10.20
C VAL A 95 0.50 2.71 -10.89
N TYR A 96 1.80 2.67 -10.61
CA TYR A 96 2.75 3.59 -11.23
C TYR A 96 2.82 3.43 -12.74
N PHE A 97 2.88 2.20 -13.23
CA PHE A 97 2.89 1.91 -14.66
C PHE A 97 1.65 2.46 -15.35
N ALA A 98 0.46 2.28 -14.74
CA ALA A 98 -0.77 2.85 -15.26
C ALA A 98 -0.71 4.38 -15.32
N LEU A 99 -0.29 5.05 -14.24
CA LEU A 99 -0.20 6.50 -14.16
C LEU A 99 0.84 7.08 -15.13
N GLU A 100 2.01 6.49 -15.23
CA GLU A 100 3.09 6.96 -16.11
C GLU A 100 2.73 6.73 -17.60
N LYS A 101 2.01 5.64 -17.91
CA LYS A 101 1.51 5.37 -19.26
C LYS A 101 0.37 6.32 -19.67
N THR A 102 -0.54 6.65 -18.76
CA THR A 102 -1.77 7.40 -19.10
C THR A 102 -1.69 8.89 -18.78
N LEU A 103 -1.22 9.28 -17.59
CA LEU A 103 -1.26 10.65 -17.07
C LEU A 103 0.09 11.38 -17.16
N VAL A 104 1.20 10.73 -16.81
CA VAL A 104 2.53 11.37 -16.68
C VAL A 104 3.53 10.79 -17.69
N LYS A 105 3.28 11.03 -18.97
CA LYS A 105 4.07 10.43 -20.07
C LYS A 105 5.55 10.84 -20.10
N LYS A 106 5.93 11.92 -19.42
CA LYS A 106 7.29 12.47 -19.41
C LYS A 106 8.23 11.82 -18.38
N SER A 107 7.72 10.98 -17.48
CA SER A 107 8.56 10.37 -16.44
C SER A 107 9.38 9.18 -16.95
N HIS A 108 9.16 8.73 -18.19
CA HIS A 108 9.86 7.58 -18.79
C HIS A 108 9.88 6.33 -17.89
N PHE A 109 8.76 6.05 -17.21
CA PHE A 109 8.60 4.91 -16.29
C PHE A 109 9.55 4.94 -15.07
N PHE A 110 10.10 6.11 -14.72
CA PHE A 110 11.02 6.27 -13.60
C PHE A 110 10.47 5.70 -12.29
N PHE A 111 9.22 6.01 -11.92
CA PHE A 111 8.66 5.50 -10.67
C PHE A 111 8.43 3.99 -10.71
N SER A 112 7.97 3.46 -11.85
CA SER A 112 7.82 2.02 -12.06
C SER A 112 9.15 1.26 -11.90
N ILE A 113 10.26 1.83 -12.36
CA ILE A 113 11.60 1.25 -12.18
C ILE A 113 12.03 1.34 -10.71
N VAL A 114 11.83 2.49 -10.07
CA VAL A 114 12.16 2.73 -8.66
C VAL A 114 11.45 1.72 -7.74
N VAL A 115 10.20 1.35 -8.02
CA VAL A 115 9.46 0.30 -7.30
C VAL A 115 10.24 -1.03 -7.30
N TRP A 116 10.74 -1.46 -8.46
CA TRP A 116 11.50 -2.72 -8.57
C TRP A 116 12.85 -2.66 -7.88
N VAL A 117 13.56 -1.54 -8.02
CA VAL A 117 14.83 -1.31 -7.29
C VAL A 117 14.58 -1.40 -5.79
N THR A 118 13.53 -0.74 -5.29
CA THR A 118 13.18 -0.78 -3.86
C THR A 118 12.79 -2.18 -3.39
N CYS A 119 12.04 -2.93 -4.21
CA CYS A 119 11.68 -4.32 -3.91
C CYS A 119 12.93 -5.21 -3.75
N ILE A 120 13.87 -5.14 -4.70
CA ILE A 120 15.11 -5.92 -4.66
C ILE A 120 15.94 -5.53 -3.43
N LEU A 121 16.12 -4.23 -3.17
CA LEU A 121 16.84 -3.74 -2.00
C LEU A 121 16.20 -4.20 -0.70
N SER A 122 14.86 -4.18 -0.60
CA SER A 122 14.13 -4.64 0.59
C SER A 122 14.36 -6.14 0.87
N ILE A 123 14.34 -6.98 -0.17
CA ILE A 123 14.59 -8.42 -0.01
C ILE A 123 16.03 -8.70 0.43
N ILE A 124 17.02 -7.99 -0.13
CA ILE A 124 18.43 -8.12 0.30
C ILE A 124 18.60 -7.62 1.73
N ASP A 125 17.90 -6.54 2.11
CA ASP A 125 17.94 -6.00 3.46
C ASP A 125 17.33 -6.95 4.50
N PHE A 126 16.29 -7.74 4.15
CA PHE A 126 15.77 -8.77 5.05
C PHE A 126 16.81 -9.81 5.48
N ILE A 127 17.78 -10.10 4.61
CA ILE A 127 18.86 -11.07 4.86
C ILE A 127 19.99 -10.42 5.66
N THR A 128 20.36 -9.18 5.30
CA THR A 128 21.61 -8.57 5.76
C THR A 128 21.42 -7.53 6.85
N ARG A 129 20.29 -6.82 6.88
CA ARG A 129 19.98 -5.66 7.76
C ARG A 129 21.02 -4.53 7.70
N THR A 130 21.79 -4.45 6.63
CA THR A 130 22.86 -3.44 6.44
C THR A 130 22.52 -2.38 5.40
N LEU A 131 21.42 -2.56 4.66
CA LEU A 131 21.05 -1.71 3.54
C LEU A 131 19.93 -0.73 3.87
N LEU A 132 19.44 -0.69 5.11
CA LEU A 132 18.35 0.21 5.53
C LEU A 132 18.55 1.67 5.07
N TRP A 133 19.76 2.21 5.20
CA TRP A 133 20.09 3.59 4.81
C TRP A 133 20.00 3.81 3.29
N LEU A 134 20.18 2.76 2.49
CA LEU A 134 20.01 2.78 1.05
C LEU A 134 18.54 2.50 0.67
N THR A 135 17.89 1.54 1.32
CA THR A 135 16.49 1.18 1.06
C THR A 135 15.53 2.32 1.42
N LEU A 136 15.79 3.04 2.51
CA LEU A 136 14.87 4.07 3.02
C LEU A 136 14.63 5.24 2.06
N PRO A 137 15.63 5.88 1.42
CA PRO A 137 15.39 6.92 0.41
C PRO A 137 14.55 6.42 -0.78
N PHE A 138 14.83 5.22 -1.28
CA PHE A 138 14.09 4.62 -2.38
C PHE A 138 12.65 4.27 -1.97
N PHE A 139 12.46 3.79 -0.73
CA PHE A 139 11.15 3.57 -0.14
C PHE A 139 10.36 4.87 -0.03
N ILE A 140 10.95 5.94 0.53
CA ILE A 140 10.31 7.26 0.64
C ILE A 140 9.90 7.77 -0.75
N LEU A 141 10.78 7.67 -1.74
CA LEU A 141 10.47 8.07 -3.11
C LEU A 141 9.34 7.23 -3.72
N THR A 142 9.35 5.92 -3.50
CA THR A 142 8.33 4.97 -3.96
C THR A 142 6.97 5.22 -3.31
N VAL A 143 6.96 5.62 -2.04
CA VAL A 143 5.74 5.83 -1.27
C VAL A 143 5.17 7.22 -1.51
N LEU A 144 6.00 8.26 -1.46
CA LEU A 144 5.58 9.65 -1.65
C LEU A 144 5.42 10.06 -3.13
N GLY A 145 5.94 9.28 -4.08
CA GLY A 145 5.79 9.56 -5.50
C GLY A 145 4.31 9.65 -5.93
N LEU A 146 3.47 8.69 -5.53
CA LEU A 146 2.04 8.68 -5.84
C LEU A 146 1.30 9.95 -5.37
N PRO A 147 1.33 10.34 -4.08
CA PRO A 147 0.64 11.55 -3.66
C PRO A 147 1.22 12.80 -4.31
N VAL A 148 2.54 12.86 -4.54
CA VAL A 148 3.16 14.00 -5.26
C VAL A 148 2.63 14.12 -6.70
N ILE A 149 2.48 13.01 -7.42
CA ILE A 149 1.89 13.00 -8.78
C ILE A 149 0.49 13.60 -8.74
N PHE A 150 -0.37 13.17 -7.81
CA PHE A 150 -1.74 13.66 -7.73
C PHE A 150 -1.83 15.11 -7.22
N LEU A 151 -0.96 15.53 -6.31
CA LEU A 151 -0.86 16.93 -5.90
C LEU A 151 -0.40 17.82 -7.05
N TYR A 152 0.53 17.35 -7.88
CA TYR A 152 0.96 18.05 -9.09
C TYR A 152 -0.20 18.19 -10.10
N LEU A 153 -0.94 17.10 -10.34
CA LEU A 153 -2.14 17.13 -11.19
C LEU A 153 -3.20 18.10 -10.64
N ALA A 154 -3.42 18.12 -9.32
CA ALA A 154 -4.32 19.06 -8.69
C ALA A 154 -3.88 20.52 -8.89
N ALA A 155 -2.58 20.81 -8.73
CA ALA A 155 -2.04 22.15 -8.91
C ALA A 155 -2.23 22.65 -10.36
N LYS A 156 -2.07 21.76 -11.35
CA LYS A 156 -2.19 22.07 -12.79
C LYS A 156 -3.60 22.04 -13.36
N SER A 157 -4.57 21.48 -12.64
CA SER A 157 -5.98 21.38 -13.06
C SER A 157 -6.88 22.35 -12.31
N SER A 158 -8.14 22.45 -12.75
CA SER A 158 -9.19 23.29 -12.13
C SER A 158 -10.50 22.51 -12.00
N GLY A 159 -11.42 23.05 -11.19
CA GLY A 159 -12.77 22.49 -11.04
C GLY A 159 -12.77 21.07 -10.45
N GLU A 160 -13.54 20.18 -11.06
CA GLU A 160 -13.74 18.81 -10.56
C GLU A 160 -12.44 17.99 -10.60
N VAL A 161 -11.63 18.10 -11.67
CA VAL A 161 -10.38 17.34 -11.81
C VAL A 161 -9.40 17.66 -10.67
N ARG A 162 -9.31 18.94 -10.27
CA ARG A 162 -8.50 19.36 -9.12
C ARG A 162 -8.99 18.72 -7.83
N ARG A 163 -10.30 18.80 -7.57
CA ARG A 163 -10.91 18.22 -6.37
C ARG A 163 -10.70 16.70 -6.31
N ASN A 164 -10.86 16.01 -7.42
CA ASN A 164 -10.69 14.55 -7.52
C ASN A 164 -9.23 14.16 -7.28
N SER A 165 -8.29 14.88 -7.89
CA SER A 165 -6.86 14.65 -7.69
C SER A 165 -6.45 14.85 -6.22
N LEU A 166 -6.99 15.87 -5.54
CA LEU A 166 -6.76 16.06 -4.10
C LEU A 166 -7.36 14.93 -3.26
N LEU A 167 -8.58 14.47 -3.58
CA LEU A 167 -9.17 13.32 -2.91
C LEU A 167 -8.30 12.07 -3.07
N VAL A 168 -7.82 11.80 -4.29
CA VAL A 168 -6.92 10.67 -4.52
C VAL A 168 -5.62 10.83 -3.74
N ALA A 169 -4.99 12.02 -3.74
CA ALA A 169 -3.79 12.27 -2.96
C ALA A 169 -4.00 11.99 -1.45
N ILE A 170 -5.08 12.50 -0.87
CA ILE A 170 -5.44 12.25 0.54
C ILE A 170 -5.68 10.76 0.78
N GLY A 171 -6.42 10.09 -0.10
CA GLY A 171 -6.68 8.66 -0.01
C GLY A 171 -5.39 7.84 -0.07
N VAL A 172 -4.45 8.18 -0.95
CA VAL A 172 -3.14 7.54 -1.05
C VAL A 172 -2.32 7.78 0.23
N ILE A 173 -2.29 9.01 0.76
CA ILE A 173 -1.58 9.32 2.01
C ILE A 173 -2.14 8.48 3.17
N MET A 174 -3.46 8.40 3.31
CA MET A 174 -4.10 7.57 4.34
C MET A 174 -3.79 6.09 4.15
N PHE A 175 -3.77 5.60 2.91
CA PHE A 175 -3.42 4.21 2.60
C PHE A 175 -1.98 3.90 3.04
N ILE A 176 -1.06 4.80 2.69
CA ILE A 176 0.36 4.71 3.04
C ILE A 176 0.55 4.68 4.56
N PHE A 177 -0.07 5.60 5.31
CA PHE A 177 0.03 5.60 6.77
C PHE A 177 -0.59 4.35 7.39
N GLY A 178 -1.69 3.85 6.83
CA GLY A 178 -2.27 2.57 7.24
C GLY A 178 -1.30 1.38 7.08
N ILE A 179 -0.40 1.42 6.10
CA ILE A 179 0.65 0.40 5.94
C ILE A 179 1.83 0.69 6.87
N ALA A 180 2.30 1.94 6.89
CA ALA A 180 3.50 2.35 7.62
C ALA A 180 3.38 2.08 9.13
N PHE A 181 2.17 2.22 9.69
CA PHE A 181 1.91 1.92 11.09
C PHE A 181 1.81 0.41 11.41
N ASP A 182 1.63 -0.46 10.40
CA ASP A 182 1.48 -1.91 10.59
C ASP A 182 2.76 -2.71 10.25
N ILE A 183 3.69 -2.13 9.49
CA ILE A 183 4.97 -2.80 9.16
C ILE A 183 5.91 -2.85 10.38
N PRO A 184 6.69 -3.94 10.55
CA PRO A 184 7.57 -4.10 11.71
C PRO A 184 8.58 -2.96 11.83
N ASP A 185 9.19 -2.55 10.70
CA ASP A 185 10.22 -1.51 10.68
C ASP A 185 9.66 -0.11 11.03
N GLY A 186 8.35 0.10 10.85
CA GLY A 186 7.69 1.36 11.19
C GLY A 186 7.30 1.46 12.67
N LYS A 187 6.94 0.34 13.31
CA LYS A 187 6.43 0.33 14.69
C LYS A 187 7.35 1.01 15.71
N PRO A 188 8.69 0.83 15.70
CA PRO A 188 9.57 1.51 16.64
C PRO A 188 9.47 3.04 16.57
N ILE A 189 9.21 3.60 15.39
CA ILE A 189 9.06 5.06 15.18
C ILE A 189 7.77 5.58 15.85
N PHE A 190 6.74 4.73 15.93
CA PHE A 190 5.40 5.09 16.38
C PHE A 190 5.02 4.49 17.73
N ILE A 191 5.96 3.89 18.46
CA ILE A 191 5.68 3.21 19.74
C ILE A 191 5.08 4.16 20.80
N VAL A 192 5.42 5.46 20.72
CA VAL A 192 4.89 6.51 21.60
C VAL A 192 3.36 6.68 21.45
N LEU A 193 2.76 6.23 20.35
CA LEU A 193 1.32 6.30 20.12
C LEU A 193 0.52 5.21 20.86
N GLY A 194 1.20 4.18 21.37
CA GLY A 194 0.61 3.08 22.15
C GLY A 194 0.00 1.96 21.32
N ASP A 195 -0.08 0.76 21.92
CA ASP A 195 -0.49 -0.47 21.22
C ASP A 195 -1.94 -0.43 20.71
N VAL A 196 -2.83 0.24 21.45
CA VAL A 196 -4.23 0.42 21.03
C VAL A 196 -4.31 1.20 19.73
N PHE A 197 -3.50 2.25 19.58
CA PHE A 197 -3.43 3.03 18.35
C PHE A 197 -2.94 2.16 17.19
N LEU A 198 -1.83 1.44 17.38
CA LEU A 198 -1.22 0.58 16.36
C LEU A 198 -2.07 -0.64 15.98
N ALA A 199 -3.01 -1.05 16.85
CA ALA A 199 -3.95 -2.12 16.57
C ALA A 199 -5.18 -1.65 15.75
N ILE A 200 -5.67 -0.43 16.02
CA ILE A 200 -6.97 0.04 15.53
C ILE A 200 -6.84 1.00 14.34
N VAL A 201 -5.93 1.96 14.43
CA VAL A 201 -5.82 3.04 13.43
C VAL A 201 -5.38 2.55 12.05
N PRO A 202 -4.41 1.62 11.91
CA PRO A 202 -3.95 1.19 10.59
C PRO A 202 -5.06 0.62 9.70
N PRO A 203 -5.88 -0.37 10.14
CA PRO A 203 -6.97 -0.88 9.31
C PRO A 203 -8.07 0.17 9.06
N ILE A 204 -8.36 1.06 10.01
CA ILE A 204 -9.33 2.16 9.81
C ILE A 204 -8.84 3.12 8.72
N LEU A 205 -7.58 3.55 8.78
CA LEU A 205 -6.99 4.42 7.75
C LEU A 205 -7.08 3.77 6.38
N GLN A 206 -6.85 2.46 6.30
CA GLN A 206 -6.94 1.75 5.04
C GLN A 206 -8.39 1.68 4.51
N ILE A 207 -9.38 1.39 5.37
CA ILE A 207 -10.80 1.41 4.99
C ILE A 207 -11.20 2.78 4.45
N LEU A 208 -10.86 3.85 5.19
CA LEU A 208 -11.16 5.22 4.78
C LEU A 208 -10.44 5.60 3.48
N ALA A 209 -9.18 5.20 3.33
CA ALA A 209 -8.41 5.40 2.11
C ALA A 209 -9.11 4.77 0.91
N VAL A 210 -9.55 3.52 1.00
CA VAL A 210 -10.25 2.82 -0.08
C VAL A 210 -11.52 3.57 -0.50
N ILE A 211 -12.31 4.04 0.47
CA ILE A 211 -13.53 4.81 0.22
C ILE A 211 -13.21 6.13 -0.50
N ILE A 212 -12.20 6.86 -0.01
CA ILE A 212 -11.79 8.15 -0.58
C ILE A 212 -11.22 7.97 -1.99
N LEU A 213 -10.34 6.98 -2.19
CA LEU A 213 -9.78 6.65 -3.50
C LEU A 213 -10.90 6.32 -4.49
N ARG A 214 -11.88 5.51 -4.08
CA ARG A 214 -13.02 5.19 -4.94
C ARG A 214 -13.78 6.44 -5.38
N LYS A 215 -14.07 7.35 -4.46
CA LYS A 215 -14.73 8.63 -4.78
C LYS A 215 -13.88 9.50 -5.71
N GLY A 216 -12.57 9.56 -5.48
CA GLY A 216 -11.65 10.33 -6.31
C GLY A 216 -11.59 9.84 -7.76
N PHE A 217 -11.63 8.53 -7.99
CA PHE A 217 -11.57 7.95 -9.34
C PHE A 217 -12.92 7.84 -10.08
N GLN A 218 -14.07 8.05 -9.43
CA GLN A 218 -15.39 7.94 -10.07
C GLN A 218 -15.69 9.07 -11.06
N THR A 219 -15.12 10.23 -10.82
CA THR A 219 -15.39 11.44 -11.58
C THR A 219 -14.25 11.58 -12.60
N LYS A 220 -14.58 11.66 -13.90
CA LYS A 220 -13.60 11.68 -15.00
C LYS A 220 -12.41 12.59 -14.66
N MET A 221 -11.23 11.99 -14.46
CA MET A 221 -9.94 12.70 -14.31
C MET A 221 -9.29 12.90 -15.66
#